data_AF-A0A9D7HQI1-F1
#
_entry.id   AF-A0A9D7HQI1-F1
#
_cell.length_a   1.000
_cell.length_b   1.000
_cell.length_c   1.000
_cell.angle_alpha   90.00
_cell.angle_beta   90.00
_cell.angle_gamma   90.00
#
_symmetry.space_group_name_H-M   'P 1'
#
loop_
_entity.id
_entity.type
_entity.pdbx_description
1 polymer ?
#
loop_
_entity_poly.entity_id
_entity_poly.type
_entity_poly.pdbx_seq_one_letter_code
_entity_poly.pdbx_strand_id
1 'polypeptide(L)'
;MMHDRGWTGVVLTGGQSSRMGRDKALIEIDGATLLDRSVELLRPHAREILVIGDPAKYEVLHASVIPDDRPGKGPLGGIVTALHRARYVRLVVLAVDLPNLDDRLLIALKHALEPGWTPPCRVTVI
;
A
#
# COMPACT_ATOMS: atom_id res chain seq x y z
N MET A 1 -25.71 0.02 -9.07
CA MET A 1 -24.32 0.48 -9.27
C MET A 1 -23.41 -0.70 -9.01
N MET A 2 -22.90 -1.34 -10.08
CA MET A 2 -21.97 -2.46 -9.95
C MET A 2 -20.64 -1.89 -9.45
N HIS A 3 -20.26 -2.16 -8.20
CA HIS A 3 -18.93 -1.84 -7.72
C HIS A 3 -17.93 -2.65 -8.55
N ASP A 4 -17.06 -1.95 -9.28
CA ASP A 4 -15.96 -2.57 -10.01
C ASP A 4 -15.11 -3.37 -9.00
N ARG A 5 -14.90 -4.67 -9.25
CA ARG A 5 -14.19 -5.59 -8.33
C ARG A 5 -12.66 -5.41 -8.39
N GLY A 6 -12.20 -4.25 -8.84
CA GLY A 6 -10.79 -3.88 -8.82
C GLY A 6 -10.23 -3.82 -7.40
N TRP A 7 -8.90 -3.83 -7.32
CA TRP A 7 -8.17 -3.66 -6.07
C TRP A 7 -7.36 -2.36 -6.12
N THR A 8 -7.33 -1.65 -5.01
CA THR A 8 -6.34 -0.61 -4.74
C THR A 8 -5.19 -1.23 -3.94
N GLY A 9 -3.99 -1.16 -4.49
CA GLY A 9 -2.75 -1.47 -3.78
C GLY A 9 -2.30 -0.24 -2.99
N VAL A 10 -1.84 -0.43 -1.78
CA VAL A 10 -1.41 0.65 -0.90
C VAL A 10 -0.04 0.32 -0.34
N VAL A 11 0.93 1.20 -0.50
CA VAL A 11 2.22 1.12 0.18
C VAL A 11 2.26 2.17 1.28
N LEU A 12 2.49 1.75 2.52
CA LEU A 12 2.74 2.65 3.63
C LEU A 12 4.25 2.86 3.75
N THR A 13 4.73 4.08 3.45
CA THR A 13 6.17 4.39 3.52
C THR A 13 6.70 4.54 4.96
N GLY A 14 5.83 4.28 5.95
CA GLY A 14 6.12 4.44 7.37
C GLY A 14 5.95 5.89 7.86
N GLY A 15 5.67 6.04 9.15
CA GLY A 15 5.72 7.34 9.84
C GLY A 15 7.16 7.76 10.14
N GLN A 16 7.34 8.93 10.77
CA GLN A 16 8.66 9.48 11.13
C GLN A 16 9.55 8.39 11.76
N SER A 17 10.46 7.84 10.94
CA SER A 17 11.46 6.86 11.35
C SER A 17 12.57 7.58 12.12
N SER A 18 12.19 8.30 13.18
CA SER A 18 13.10 9.03 14.06
C SER A 18 14.00 8.09 14.86
N ARG A 19 13.61 6.82 15.05
CA ARG A 19 14.42 5.80 15.75
C ARG A 19 15.51 5.16 14.88
N MET A 20 15.43 5.21 13.55
CA MET A 20 16.47 4.68 12.66
C MET A 20 17.25 5.75 11.90
N GLY A 21 16.86 7.02 11.97
CA GLY A 21 17.57 8.15 11.35
C GLY A 21 17.67 8.10 9.81
N ARG A 22 17.09 7.08 9.16
CA ARG A 22 17.06 6.87 7.72
C ARG A 22 15.65 6.56 7.27
N ASP A 23 15.31 7.03 6.08
CA ASP A 23 14.04 6.68 5.45
C ASP A 23 14.13 5.27 4.88
N LYS A 24 13.36 4.35 5.46
CA LYS A 24 13.30 2.95 5.03
C LYS A 24 12.84 2.83 3.58
N ALA A 25 11.89 3.66 3.14
CA ALA A 25 11.32 3.58 1.80
C ALA A 25 12.39 3.77 0.70
N LEU A 26 13.45 4.52 1.00
CA LEU A 26 14.56 4.82 0.10
C LEU A 26 15.78 3.89 0.28
N ILE A 27 15.68 2.85 1.13
CA ILE A 27 16.75 1.85 1.23
C ILE A 27 16.78 1.05 -0.08
N GLU A 28 17.96 0.97 -0.69
CA GLU A 28 18.18 0.20 -1.91
C GLU A 28 18.62 -1.23 -1.59
N ILE A 29 18.02 -2.19 -2.31
CA ILE A 29 18.43 -3.59 -2.35
C ILE A 29 18.49 -3.97 -3.83
N ASP A 30 19.62 -4.52 -4.28
CA ASP A 30 19.86 -4.93 -5.67
C ASP A 30 19.49 -3.86 -6.72
N GLY A 31 19.73 -2.59 -6.42
CA GLY A 31 19.48 -1.47 -7.35
C GLY A 31 18.04 -0.96 -7.42
N ALA A 32 17.14 -1.42 -6.54
CA ALA A 32 15.78 -0.89 -6.42
C ALA A 32 15.46 -0.51 -4.97
N THR A 33 14.74 0.60 -4.76
CA THR A 33 14.33 1.00 -3.42
C THR A 33 13.27 0.05 -2.85
N LEU A 34 13.14 -0.04 -1.54
CA LEU A 34 12.07 -0.83 -0.90
C LEU A 34 10.68 -0.37 -1.36
N LEU A 35 10.52 0.94 -1.61
CA LEU A 35 9.30 1.51 -2.15
C LEU A 35 9.01 1.01 -3.57
N ASP A 36 9.99 1.08 -4.46
CA ASP A 36 9.84 0.61 -5.85
C ASP A 36 9.49 -0.88 -5.90
N ARG A 37 10.17 -1.69 -5.07
CA ARG A 37 9.90 -3.13 -4.97
C ARG A 37 8.46 -3.41 -4.53
N SER A 38 7.95 -2.65 -3.57
CA SER A 38 6.57 -2.78 -3.08
C SER A 38 5.55 -2.38 -4.15
N VAL A 39 5.82 -1.33 -4.92
CA VAL A 39 4.94 -0.87 -6.01
C VAL A 39 4.92 -1.87 -7.16
N GLU A 40 6.10 -2.35 -7.60
CA GLU A 40 6.18 -3.36 -8.67
C GLU A 40 5.50 -4.68 -8.27
N LEU A 41 5.62 -5.07 -7.00
CA LEU A 41 4.91 -6.24 -6.47
C LEU A 41 3.38 -6.08 -6.57
N LEU A 42 2.85 -4.87 -6.32
CA LEU A 42 1.40 -4.61 -6.36
C LEU A 42 0.85 -4.46 -7.78
N ARG A 43 1.68 -4.03 -8.74
CA ARG A 43 1.29 -3.72 -10.13
C ARG A 43 0.49 -4.79 -10.85
N PRO A 44 0.82 -6.09 -10.81
CA PRO A 44 0.02 -7.13 -11.46
C PRO A 44 -1.29 -7.45 -10.70
N HIS A 45 -1.45 -6.98 -9.47
CA HIS A 45 -2.55 -7.38 -8.59
C HIS A 45 -3.57 -6.28 -8.29
N ALA A 46 -3.26 -5.02 -8.58
CA ALA A 46 -4.09 -3.86 -8.31
C ALA A 46 -4.29 -2.99 -9.56
N ARG A 47 -5.47 -2.37 -9.68
CA ARG A 47 -5.80 -1.43 -10.77
C ARG A 47 -5.43 0.02 -10.43
N GLU A 48 -5.17 0.28 -9.16
CA GLU A 48 -4.74 1.55 -8.62
C GLU A 48 -3.67 1.27 -7.58
N ILE A 49 -2.62 2.09 -7.53
CA ILE A 49 -1.59 2.00 -6.49
C ILE A 49 -1.46 3.37 -5.84
N LEU A 50 -1.59 3.39 -4.52
CA LEU A 50 -1.41 4.56 -3.68
C LEU A 50 -0.17 4.35 -2.80
N VAL A 51 0.68 5.37 -2.73
CA VAL A 51 1.79 5.42 -1.77
C VAL A 51 1.41 6.46 -0.73
N ILE A 52 1.18 6.05 0.51
CA ILE A 52 0.85 6.99 1.59
C ILE A 52 2.17 7.48 2.20
N GLY A 53 2.54 8.71 1.87
CA GLY A 53 3.85 9.28 2.15
C GLY A 53 3.96 10.74 1.68
N ASP A 54 5.15 11.32 1.78
CA ASP A 54 5.40 12.71 1.39
C ASP A 54 5.59 12.85 -0.14
N PRO A 55 4.69 13.53 -0.88
CA PRO A 55 4.82 13.71 -2.32
C PRO A 55 6.03 14.53 -2.75
N ALA A 56 6.62 15.33 -1.85
CA ALA A 56 7.86 16.06 -2.14
C ALA A 56 9.10 15.16 -2.04
N LYS A 57 8.96 13.98 -1.43
CA LYS A 57 10.08 13.07 -1.15
C LYS A 57 10.11 11.86 -2.07
N TYR A 58 8.94 11.39 -2.49
CA TYR A 58 8.80 10.18 -3.27
C TYR A 58 8.32 10.51 -4.67
N GLU A 59 9.06 10.01 -5.65
CA GLU A 59 8.65 9.94 -7.04
C GLU A 59 8.68 8.48 -7.45
N VAL A 60 7.52 7.91 -7.76
CA VAL A 60 7.39 6.47 -8.05
C VAL A 60 6.55 6.28 -9.29
N LEU A 61 7.04 5.46 -10.21
CA LEU A 61 6.29 5.13 -11.42
C LEU A 61 5.06 4.27 -11.07
N HIS A 62 3.99 4.43 -11.86
CA HIS A 62 2.77 3.62 -11.76
C HIS A 62 1.99 3.74 -10.43
N ALA A 63 2.33 4.70 -9.57
CA ALA A 63 1.64 4.95 -8.31
C ALA A 63 1.38 6.44 -8.10
N SER A 64 0.35 6.76 -7.31
CA SER A 64 0.09 8.13 -6.82
C SER A 64 0.59 8.28 -5.39
N VAL A 65 1.44 9.27 -5.13
CA VAL A 65 1.90 9.59 -3.78
C VAL A 65 0.89 10.53 -3.11
N ILE A 66 0.32 10.09 -2.00
CA ILE A 66 -0.74 10.77 -1.27
C ILE A 66 -0.22 11.13 0.12
N PRO A 67 -0.29 12.40 0.54
CA PRO A 67 0.08 12.78 1.89
C PRO A 67 -0.81 12.08 2.92
N ASP A 68 -0.24 11.68 4.04
CA ASP A 68 -1.03 11.13 5.15
C ASP A 68 -1.90 12.23 5.77
N ASP A 69 -3.23 12.13 5.60
CA ASP A 69 -4.21 13.06 6.17
C ASP A 69 -4.29 12.94 7.72
N ARG A 70 -3.66 11.92 8.32
CA ARG A 70 -3.67 11.64 9.76
C ARG A 70 -2.28 11.41 10.34
N PRO A 71 -1.37 12.40 10.22
CA PRO A 71 0.01 12.24 10.65
C PRO A 71 0.12 11.90 12.15
N GLY A 72 1.08 11.05 12.50
CA GLY A 72 1.35 10.66 13.89
C GLY A 72 0.39 9.63 14.48
N LYS A 73 -0.55 9.07 13.70
CA LYS A 73 -1.46 8.00 14.14
C LYS A 73 -0.96 6.59 13.83
N GLY A 74 0.31 6.46 13.47
CA GLY A 74 0.92 5.20 13.07
C GLY A 74 0.31 4.63 11.78
N PRO A 75 0.48 3.32 11.51
CA PRO A 75 -0.02 2.69 10.28
C PRO A 75 -1.53 2.84 10.05
N LEU A 76 -2.32 2.91 11.13
CA LEU A 76 -3.77 3.12 11.04
C LEU A 76 -4.14 4.48 10.45
N GLY A 77 -3.32 5.52 10.68
CA GLY A 77 -3.49 6.82 10.04
C GLY A 77 -3.47 6.70 8.52
N GLY A 78 -2.40 6.08 8.01
CA GLY A 78 -2.23 5.84 6.58
C GLY A 78 -3.28 4.92 5.98
N ILE A 79 -3.74 3.89 6.69
CA ILE A 79 -4.84 3.02 6.22
C ILE A 79 -6.14 3.82 6.07
N VAL A 80 -6.47 4.69 7.02
CA VAL A 80 -7.68 5.52 6.92
C VAL A 80 -7.56 6.53 5.79
N THR A 81 -6.39 7.14 5.61
CA THR A 81 -6.11 8.00 4.46
C THR A 81 -6.32 7.22 3.16
N ALA A 82 -5.76 6.01 3.03
CA ALA A 82 -5.94 5.18 1.85
C ALA A 82 -7.41 4.80 1.61
N LEU A 83 -8.17 4.45 2.66
CA LEU A 83 -9.60 4.15 2.56
C LEU A 83 -10.43 5.30 2.01
N HIS A 84 -10.10 6.55 2.34
CA HIS A 84 -10.80 7.72 1.82
C HIS A 84 -10.40 8.08 0.39
N ARG A 85 -9.21 7.68 -0.04
CA ARG A 85 -8.60 8.07 -1.32
C ARG A 85 -8.73 6.98 -2.38
N ALA A 86 -8.90 5.73 -1.97
CA ALA A 86 -9.03 4.57 -2.83
C ALA A 86 -10.26 4.68 -3.74
N ARG A 87 -10.07 4.38 -5.03
CA ARG A 87 -11.14 4.27 -6.01
C ARG A 87 -11.94 2.98 -5.85
N TYR A 88 -11.30 1.91 -5.36
CA TYR A 88 -11.92 0.59 -5.25
C TYR A 88 -12.21 0.23 -3.79
N VAL A 89 -13.26 -0.57 -3.59
CA VAL A 89 -13.71 -1.02 -2.27
C VAL A 89 -12.79 -2.06 -1.63
N ARG A 90 -11.86 -2.63 -2.40
CA ARG A 90 -10.92 -3.67 -1.96
C ARG A 90 -9.52 -3.10 -1.90
N LEU A 91 -8.92 -3.10 -0.72
CA LEU A 91 -7.55 -2.63 -0.50
C LEU A 91 -6.64 -3.80 -0.13
N VAL A 92 -5.45 -3.83 -0.72
CA VAL A 92 -4.30 -4.58 -0.20
C VAL A 92 -3.25 -3.58 0.24
N VAL A 93 -2.85 -3.65 1.51
CA VAL A 93 -1.95 -2.68 2.14
C VAL A 93 -0.67 -3.38 2.51
N LEU A 94 0.47 -2.84 2.07
CA LEU A 94 1.81 -3.32 2.37
C LEU A 94 2.58 -2.30 3.20
N ALA A 95 3.25 -2.75 4.25
CA ALA A 95 4.36 -2.00 4.82
C ALA A 95 5.59 -2.06 3.91
N VAL A 96 6.34 -0.96 3.81
CA VAL A 96 7.54 -0.87 2.95
C VAL A 96 8.73 -1.68 3.47
N ASP A 97 8.69 -2.20 4.71
CA ASP A 97 9.79 -2.96 5.32
C ASP A 97 9.64 -4.48 5.18
N LEU A 98 8.92 -4.92 4.15
CA LEU A 98 8.76 -6.33 3.77
C LEU A 98 9.56 -6.67 2.48
N PRO A 99 10.90 -6.60 2.49
CA PRO A 99 11.72 -6.69 1.27
C PRO A 99 11.66 -8.04 0.54
N ASN A 100 11.25 -9.10 1.25
CA ASN A 100 11.21 -10.47 0.75
C ASN A 100 9.78 -10.97 0.49
N LEU A 101 8.79 -10.07 0.47
CA LEU A 101 7.42 -10.42 0.17
C LEU A 101 7.27 -10.79 -1.31
N ASP A 102 6.53 -11.86 -1.59
CA ASP A 102 6.24 -12.34 -2.94
C ASP A 102 4.75 -12.23 -3.30
N ASP A 103 4.45 -12.49 -4.57
CA ASP A 103 3.10 -12.42 -5.14
C ASP A 103 2.17 -13.52 -4.59
N ARG A 104 2.72 -14.64 -4.13
CA ARG A 104 1.95 -15.79 -3.64
C ARG A 104 1.12 -15.42 -2.42
N LEU A 105 1.67 -14.63 -1.50
CA LEU A 105 0.91 -14.16 -0.34
C LEU A 105 -0.25 -13.24 -0.77
N LEU A 106 0.00 -12.34 -1.73
CA LEU A 106 -1.03 -11.44 -2.26
C LEU A 106 -2.18 -12.23 -2.90
N ILE A 107 -1.84 -13.24 -3.70
CA ILE A 107 -2.82 -14.13 -4.35
C ILE A 107 -3.64 -14.87 -3.29
N ALA A 108 -2.98 -15.47 -2.29
CA ALA A 108 -3.65 -16.22 -1.24
C ALA A 108 -4.65 -15.35 -0.45
N LEU A 109 -4.26 -14.13 -0.09
CA LEU A 109 -5.12 -13.20 0.64
C LEU A 109 -6.30 -12.71 -0.19
N LYS A 110 -6.07 -12.40 -1.47
CA LYS A 110 -7.14 -12.02 -2.39
C LYS A 110 -8.17 -13.14 -2.52
N HIS A 111 -7.74 -14.41 -2.61
CA HIS A 111 -8.65 -15.55 -2.63
C HIS A 111 -9.41 -15.75 -1.30
N ALA A 112 -8.75 -15.57 -0.15
CA ALA A 112 -9.40 -15.72 1.16
C ALA A 112 -10.53 -14.69 1.40
N LEU A 113 -10.48 -13.54 0.71
CA LEU A 113 -11.53 -12.52 0.77
C LEU A 113 -12.69 -12.75 -0.23
N GLU A 114 -12.69 -13.83 -1.00
CA GLU A 114 -13.78 -14.10 -1.94
C GLU A 114 -15.09 -14.69 -1.34
N PRO A 115 -15.20 -15.27 -0.11
CA PRO A 115 -16.47 -15.84 0.34
C PRO A 115 -17.42 -14.88 1.09
N GLY A 116 -18.72 -14.97 0.75
CA GLY A 116 -19.88 -15.00 1.66
C GLY A 116 -20.42 -13.69 2.28
N TRP A 117 -19.58 -12.69 2.55
CA TRP A 117 -19.99 -11.47 3.25
C TRP A 117 -19.60 -10.21 2.47
N THR A 118 -20.50 -9.26 2.24
CA THR A 118 -20.23 -8.05 1.43
C THR A 118 -20.27 -6.79 2.30
N PRO A 119 -19.22 -6.53 3.11
CA PRO A 119 -19.09 -5.25 3.79
C PRO A 119 -18.90 -4.12 2.76
N PRO A 120 -19.23 -2.87 3.11
CA PRO A 120 -19.08 -1.72 2.21
C PRO A 120 -17.62 -1.47 1.77
N CYS A 121 -16.64 -1.96 2.54
CA CYS A 121 -15.22 -2.01 2.17
C CYS A 121 -14.56 -3.31 2.67
N ARG A 122 -13.53 -3.78 1.96
CA ARG A 122 -12.66 -4.91 2.36
C ARG A 122 -11.21 -4.46 2.35
N VAL A 123 -10.53 -4.59 3.49
CA VAL A 123 -9.12 -4.24 3.63
C VAL A 123 -8.36 -5.48 4.08
N THR A 124 -7.27 -5.80 3.37
CA THR A 124 -6.24 -6.70 3.86
C THR A 124 -4.95 -5.94 4.07
N VAL A 125 -4.32 -6.16 5.22
CA VAL A 125 -3.05 -5.52 5.61
C VAL A 125 -2.01 -6.62 5.78
N ILE A 126 -0.82 -6.38 5.24
CA ILE A 126 0.37 -7.24 5.31
C ILE A 126 1.53 -6.42 5.87
#